data_AF-A0A5E4BLI2-F1
#
_entry.id   AF-A0A5E4BLI2-F1
#
_cell.length_a   1.000
_cell.length_b   1.000
_cell.length_c   1.000
_cell.angle_alpha   90.00
_cell.angle_beta   90.00
_cell.angle_gamma   90.00
#
_symmetry.space_group_name_H-M   'P 1'
#
loop_
_entity.id
_entity.type
_entity.pdbx_description
1 polymer ?
#
loop_
_entity_poly.entity_id
_entity_poly.type
_entity_poly.pdbx_seq_one_letter_code
_entity_poly.pdbx_strand_id
1 'polypeptide(L)'
;MEASEVTPALEYLSLLGNVACPNELVSLEKDEEDYKRYRCFVLHKLPNLKFLDARKVTRQERKEALVRGAFMKVVKPKRIYLEIIYDGKFYGCHDPYDLALPLGSSSVKAKA
;
A
#
# COMPACT_ATOMS: atom_id res chain seq x y z
N MET A 1 -9.44 -14.03 -7.89
CA MET A 1 -10.50 -13.99 -6.87
C MET A 1 -10.52 -12.59 -6.28
N GLU A 2 -11.57 -11.84 -6.60
CA GLU A 2 -11.83 -10.52 -6.04
C GLU A 2 -12.36 -10.71 -4.60
N ALA A 3 -12.04 -9.79 -3.68
CA ALA A 3 -12.51 -9.89 -2.29
C ALA A 3 -14.05 -9.94 -2.19
N SER A 4 -14.75 -9.24 -3.08
CA SER A 4 -16.22 -9.23 -3.15
C SER A 4 -16.83 -10.60 -3.49
N GLU A 5 -16.13 -11.44 -4.26
CA GLU A 5 -16.61 -12.77 -4.66
C GLU A 5 -16.57 -13.77 -3.50
N VAL A 6 -15.55 -13.63 -2.63
CA VAL A 6 -15.31 -14.55 -1.52
C VAL A 6 -15.99 -14.12 -0.22
N THR A 7 -16.46 -12.87 -0.13
CA THR A 7 -17.18 -12.35 1.04
C THR A 7 -18.43 -11.53 0.66
N PRO A 8 -19.47 -12.13 0.05
CA PRO A 8 -20.62 -11.38 -0.46
C PRO A 8 -21.48 -10.73 0.62
N ALA A 9 -21.49 -11.31 1.84
CA ALA A 9 -22.27 -10.83 2.99
C ALA A 9 -21.51 -9.86 3.90
N LEU A 10 -20.29 -9.44 3.54
CA LEU A 10 -19.50 -8.55 4.38
C LEU A 10 -20.03 -7.11 4.29
N GLU A 11 -20.65 -6.65 5.36
CA GLU A 11 -21.24 -5.31 5.44
C GLU A 11 -20.50 -4.35 6.38
N TYR A 12 -19.71 -4.88 7.31
CA TYR A 12 -19.00 -4.10 8.34
C TYR A 12 -17.54 -4.55 8.38
N LEU A 13 -16.63 -3.58 8.28
CA LEU A 13 -15.18 -3.82 8.35
C LEU A 13 -14.53 -2.70 9.16
N SER A 14 -13.55 -3.05 9.99
CA SER A 14 -12.68 -2.09 10.66
C SER A 14 -11.26 -2.61 10.61
N LEU A 15 -10.38 -1.81 10.01
CA LEU A 15 -8.94 -2.04 9.95
C LEU A 15 -8.17 -1.07 10.84
N LEU A 16 -8.85 -0.18 11.57
CA LEU A 16 -8.26 0.66 12.62
C LEU A 16 -7.30 -0.15 13.52
N GLY A 17 -6.12 0.41 13.80
CA GLY A 17 -5.08 -0.25 14.59
C GLY A 17 -4.19 -1.23 13.80
N ASN A 18 -4.46 -1.46 12.51
CA ASN A 18 -3.58 -2.24 11.63
C ASN A 18 -2.74 -1.35 10.72
N VAL A 19 -1.57 -1.85 10.31
CA VAL A 19 -0.67 -1.21 9.32
C VAL A 19 -1.38 -0.90 7.98
N ALA A 20 -2.41 -1.68 7.65
CA ALA A 20 -3.23 -1.50 6.45
C ALA A 20 -4.14 -0.26 6.47
N CYS A 21 -4.38 0.35 7.65
CA CYS A 21 -5.21 1.55 7.80
C CYS A 21 -4.32 2.80 7.96
N PRO A 22 -4.28 3.70 6.97
CA PRO A 22 -3.54 4.94 7.07
C PRO A 22 -4.36 5.96 7.87
N ASN A 23 -4.42 5.79 9.19
CA ASN A 23 -4.94 6.83 10.09
C ASN A 23 -3.78 7.60 10.73
N GLU A 24 -4.03 8.86 11.07
CA GLU A 24 -3.09 9.73 11.82
C GLU A 24 -2.63 9.10 13.15
N LEU A 25 -3.42 8.17 13.71
CA LEU A 25 -3.09 7.39 14.91
C LEU A 25 -1.96 6.37 14.72
N VAL A 26 -1.70 5.95 13.47
CA VAL A 26 -0.75 4.87 13.13
C VAL A 26 0.49 5.43 12.41
N SER A 27 0.37 6.60 11.77
CA SER A 27 1.47 7.22 11.01
C SER A 27 1.27 8.73 10.92
N LEU A 28 2.16 9.50 11.54
CA LEU A 28 2.17 10.97 11.48
C LEU A 28 2.48 11.53 10.08
N GLU A 29 3.00 10.69 9.18
CA GLU A 29 3.29 11.07 7.80
C GLU A 29 2.07 10.99 6.86
N LYS A 30 0.99 10.33 7.29
CA LYS A 30 -0.19 10.09 6.46
C LYS A 30 -1.30 11.04 6.85
N ASP A 31 -1.85 11.73 5.87
CA ASP A 31 -2.87 12.76 6.06
C ASP A 31 -4.29 12.24 5.75
N GLU A 32 -5.28 13.11 5.92
CA GLU A 32 -6.67 12.84 5.55
C GLU A 32 -6.85 12.48 4.06
N GLU A 33 -5.96 12.92 3.18
CA GLU A 33 -6.02 12.61 1.76
C GLU A 33 -5.60 11.15 1.51
N ASP A 34 -4.57 10.66 2.20
CA ASP A 34 -4.20 9.24 2.19
C ASP A 34 -5.34 8.36 2.72
N TYR A 35 -6.04 8.81 3.77
CA TYR A 35 -7.20 8.09 4.27
C TYR A 35 -8.33 8.02 3.24
N LYS A 36 -8.63 9.12 2.52
CA LYS A 36 -9.63 9.12 1.44
C LYS A 36 -9.27 8.15 0.31
N ARG A 37 -8.00 8.11 -0.11
CA ARG A 37 -7.53 7.18 -1.15
C ARG A 37 -7.72 5.73 -0.72
N TYR A 38 -7.27 5.40 0.49
CA TYR A 38 -7.47 4.09 1.09
C TYR A 38 -8.96 3.71 1.16
N ARG A 39 -9.81 4.61 1.66
CA ARG A 39 -11.25 4.38 1.78
C ARG A 39 -11.88 4.12 0.41
N CYS A 40 -11.53 4.91 -0.60
CA CYS A 40 -11.99 4.68 -1.97
C CYS A 40 -11.51 3.33 -2.54
N PHE A 41 -10.27 2.94 -2.25
CA PHE A 41 -9.73 1.65 -2.66
C PHE A 41 -10.48 0.47 -2.02
N VAL A 42 -10.71 0.50 -0.71
CA VAL A 42 -11.42 -0.56 0.01
C VAL A 42 -12.87 -0.67 -0.48
N LEU A 43 -13.57 0.46 -0.66
CA LEU A 43 -14.95 0.46 -1.15
C LEU A 43 -15.08 -0.01 -2.60
N HIS A 44 -14.06 0.22 -3.42
CA HIS A 44 -14.00 -0.34 -4.78
C HIS A 44 -13.85 -1.86 -4.75
N LYS A 45 -13.06 -2.40 -3.83
CA LYS A 45 -12.88 -3.86 -3.66
C LYS A 45 -14.04 -4.56 -2.95
N LEU A 46 -14.74 -3.84 -2.08
CA LEU A 46 -15.88 -4.33 -1.28
C LEU A 46 -17.10 -3.42 -1.46
N PRO A 47 -17.78 -3.46 -2.61
CA PRO A 47 -18.87 -2.54 -2.95
C PRO A 47 -20.12 -2.70 -2.06
N ASN A 48 -20.28 -3.82 -1.35
CA ASN A 48 -21.43 -4.09 -0.49
C ASN A 48 -21.27 -3.51 0.93
N LEU A 49 -20.09 -2.99 1.26
CA LEU A 49 -19.77 -2.51 2.61
C LEU A 49 -20.66 -1.31 3.02
N LYS A 50 -21.27 -1.40 4.19
CA LYS A 50 -22.12 -0.35 4.78
C LYS A 50 -21.33 0.54 5.75
N PHE A 51 -20.34 -0.02 6.45
CA PHE A 51 -19.49 0.70 7.40
C PHE A 51 -18.03 0.30 7.25
N LEU A 52 -17.14 1.30 7.25
CA LEU A 52 -15.69 1.11 7.27
C LEU A 52 -15.09 1.97 8.38
N ASP A 53 -14.28 1.37 9.26
CA ASP A 53 -13.51 2.04 10.33
C ASP A 53 -14.38 2.95 11.21
N ALA A 54 -15.50 2.40 11.70
CA ALA A 54 -16.53 3.10 12.48
C ALA A 54 -17.29 4.22 11.73
N ARG A 55 -16.98 4.51 10.46
CA ARG A 55 -17.67 5.51 9.64
C ARG A 55 -18.61 4.86 8.62
N LYS A 56 -19.86 5.33 8.57
CA LYS A 56 -20.86 4.90 7.58
C LYS A 56 -20.40 5.28 6.17
N VAL A 57 -20.59 4.37 5.21
CA VAL A 57 -20.30 4.61 3.79
C VAL A 57 -21.42 5.46 3.18
N THR A 58 -21.03 6.56 2.54
CA THR A 58 -21.97 7.47 1.87
C THR A 58 -22.13 7.12 0.39
N ARG A 59 -23.21 7.62 -0.23
CA ARG A 59 -23.41 7.47 -1.69
C ARG A 59 -22.34 8.20 -2.50
N GLN A 60 -21.78 9.28 -1.97
CA GLN A 60 -20.76 10.07 -2.66
C GLN A 60 -19.45 9.29 -2.76
N GLU A 61 -18.98 8.74 -1.65
CA GLU A 61 -17.79 7.90 -1.61
C GLU A 61 -17.94 6.67 -2.50
N ARG A 62 -19.13 6.06 -2.57
CA ARG A 62 -19.40 4.94 -3.49
C ARG A 62 -19.23 5.34 -4.96
N LYS A 63 -19.77 6.50 -5.36
CA LYS A 63 -19.60 7.01 -6.73
C LYS A 63 -18.13 7.26 -7.03
N GLU A 64 -17.42 7.86 -6.08
CA GLU A 64 -15.99 8.15 -6.24
C GLU A 64 -15.16 6.86 -6.33
N ALA A 65 -15.39 5.90 -5.46
CA ALA A 65 -14.73 4.59 -5.47
C ALA A 65 -14.99 3.82 -6.76
N LEU A 66 -16.20 3.93 -7.34
CA LEU A 66 -16.52 3.30 -8.62
C LEU A 66 -15.66 3.88 -9.77
N VAL A 67 -15.46 5.20 -9.79
CA VAL A 67 -14.73 5.88 -10.87
C VAL A 67 -13.22 5.83 -10.68
N ARG A 68 -12.74 6.06 -9.45
CA ARG A 68 -11.32 6.26 -9.14
C ARG A 68 -10.66 5.09 -8.42
N GLY A 69 -11.45 4.25 -7.74
CA GLY A 69 -10.92 3.24 -6.82
C GLY A 69 -10.01 2.20 -7.47
N ALA A 70 -10.17 1.91 -8.76
CA ALA A 70 -9.29 1.03 -9.52
C ALA A 70 -7.82 1.52 -9.55
N PHE A 71 -7.60 2.83 -9.44
CA PHE A 71 -6.29 3.48 -9.50
C PHE A 71 -5.73 3.85 -8.13
N MET A 72 -6.48 3.62 -7.04
CA MET A 72 -6.08 3.99 -5.68
C MET A 72 -5.10 3.00 -5.03
N LYS A 73 -4.77 1.91 -5.73
CA LYS A 73 -3.70 1.00 -5.30
C LYS A 73 -2.36 1.69 -5.48
N VAL A 74 -1.61 1.86 -4.38
CA VAL A 74 -0.22 2.33 -4.45
C VAL A 74 0.62 1.30 -5.19
N VAL A 75 1.14 1.69 -6.36
CA VAL A 75 2.09 0.89 -7.13
C VAL A 75 3.46 1.55 -6.96
N LYS A 76 4.40 0.84 -6.34
CA LYS A 76 5.79 1.27 -6.31
C LYS A 76 6.45 0.87 -7.64
N PRO A 77 7.21 1.75 -8.29
CA PRO A 77 7.96 1.39 -9.49
C PRO A 77 8.88 0.20 -9.17
N LYS A 78 9.05 -0.71 -10.14
CA LYS A 78 10.03 -1.78 -10.01
C LYS A 78 11.39 -1.11 -9.80
N ARG A 79 12.08 -1.46 -8.71
CA ARG A 79 13.47 -1.04 -8.53
C ARG A 79 14.28 -1.60 -9.68
N ILE A 80 14.67 -0.71 -10.58
CA ILE A 80 15.79 -0.95 -11.46
C ILE A 80 16.99 -0.84 -10.54
N TYR A 81 17.53 -1.98 -10.10
CA TYR A 81 18.85 -2.00 -9.51
C TYR A 81 19.79 -1.55 -10.63
N LEU A 82 20.06 -0.24 -10.70
CA LEU A 82 21.26 0.20 -11.37
C LEU A 82 22.37 -0.39 -10.51
N GLU A 83 23.04 -1.43 -11.02
CA GLU A 83 24.27 -1.96 -10.46
C GLU A 83 25.35 -0.88 -10.67
N ILE A 84 25.27 0.21 -9.91
CA ILE A 84 26.28 1.26 -9.98
C ILE A 84 27.48 0.76 -9.18
N ILE A 85 28.53 0.35 -9.89
CA ILE A 85 29.83 0.11 -9.30
C ILE A 85 30.46 1.49 -9.06
N TYR A 86 30.45 1.95 -7.81
CA TYR A 86 31.27 3.06 -7.36
C TYR A 86 32.40 2.50 -6.50
N ASP A 87 33.65 2.87 -6.81
CA ASP A 87 34.84 2.49 -6.03
C ASP A 87 34.95 0.98 -5.73
N GLY A 88 34.59 0.14 -6.72
CA GLY A 88 34.69 -1.32 -6.61
C GLY A 88 33.68 -1.99 -5.66
N LYS A 89 32.68 -1.27 -5.17
CA LYS A 89 31.65 -1.79 -4.25
C LYS A 89 30.27 -1.80 -4.90
N PHE A 90 29.54 -2.88 -4.64
CA PHE A 90 28.14 -3.01 -5.05
C PHE A 90 27.25 -2.31 -4.02
N TYR A 91 26.57 -1.25 -4.46
CA TYR A 91 25.57 -0.57 -3.63
C TYR A 91 24.17 -0.94 -4.13
N GLY A 92 23.45 -1.75 -3.35
CA GLY A 92 22.01 -1.93 -3.56
C GLY A 92 21.27 -0.69 -3.05
N CYS A 93 20.68 0.12 -3.94
CA CYS A 93 19.88 1.26 -3.51
C CYS A 93 18.55 0.77 -2.91
N HIS A 94 18.37 0.99 -1.61
CA HIS A 94 17.08 0.85 -0.97
C HIS A 94 16.34 2.19 -0.99
N ASP A 95 15.81 2.65 -2.13
CA ASP A 95 15.06 3.92 -2.27
C ASP A 95 15.96 5.16 -2.43
N PRO A 96 15.65 6.12 -3.33
CA PRO A 96 16.45 7.34 -3.51
C PRO A 96 16.44 8.30 -2.30
N TYR A 97 15.65 8.05 -1.26
CA TYR A 97 15.59 8.88 -0.05
C TYR A 97 16.20 8.26 1.22
N ASP A 98 16.64 7.00 1.19
CA ASP A 98 17.33 6.38 2.33
C ASP A 98 18.84 6.49 2.16
N LEU A 99 19.54 7.02 3.18
CA LEU A 99 21.00 7.07 3.22
C LEU A 99 21.58 5.66 2.98
N ALA A 100 22.42 5.52 1.96
CA ALA A 100 23.08 4.28 1.61
C ALA A 100 23.84 3.68 2.80
N LEU A 101 23.36 2.55 3.33
CA LEU A 101 24.12 1.74 4.28
C LEU A 101 24.85 0.62 3.53
N PRO A 102 26.16 0.43 3.74
CA PRO A 102 26.92 -0.60 3.06
C PRO A 102 26.44 -1.99 3.48
N LEU A 103 26.01 -2.81 2.50
CA LEU A 103 25.71 -4.22 2.74
C LEU A 103 27.03 -4.97 2.97
N GLY A 104 27.19 -5.52 4.17
CA GLY A 104 28.33 -6.34 4.55
C GLY A 104 28.49 -7.53 3.61
N SER A 105 29.72 -7.74 3.15
CA SER A 105 30.11 -8.83 2.27
C SER A 105 29.92 -10.19 2.96
N SER A 106 29.08 -11.07 2.40
CA SER A 106 29.15 -12.51 2.64
C SER A 106 28.59 -13.32 1.47
N SER A 107 29.52 -13.62 0.55
CA SER A 107 29.66 -14.76 -0.36
C SER A 107 28.49 -15.77 -0.47
N VAL A 108 27.79 -15.77 -1.60
CA VAL A 108 27.15 -16.98 -2.14
C VAL A 108 28.09 -17.61 -3.17
N LYS A 109 28.70 -18.74 -2.82
CA LYS A 109 29.51 -19.55 -3.74
C LYS A 109 28.59 -20.11 -4.83
N ALA A 110 28.78 -19.69 -6.08
CA ALA A 110 28.26 -20.38 -7.25
C ALA A 110 29.02 -21.72 -7.39
N LYS A 111 28.29 -22.84 -7.43
CA LYS A 111 28.83 -24.14 -7.82
C LYS A 111 28.67 -24.29 -9.32
N ALA A 112 29.78 -24.68 -9.97
CA ALA A 112 29.89 -25.00 -11.39
C ALA A 112 29.10 -26.26 -11.76
#